data_AF-A0A7C5I0U0-F1
#
_entry.id   AF-A0A7C5I0U0-F1
#
_cell.length_a   1.000
_cell.length_b   1.000
_cell.length_c   1.000
_cell.angle_alpha   90.00
_cell.angle_beta   90.00
_cell.angle_gamma   90.00
#
_symmetry.space_group_name_H-M   'P 1'
#
loop_
_entity.id
_entity.type
_entity.pdbx_description
1 polymer ?
#
loop_
_entity_poly.entity_id
_entity_poly.type
_entity_poly.pdbx_seq_one_letter_code
_entity_poly.pdbx_strand_id
1 'polypeptide(L)'
;MFESEIYVERRKKLKEKIGSGLLLFLGNEESPMNYPDNAYRFRQDSHFLYFFGLDSPGLAGLIDVDEDKDIIFGNDVSMEDIIWMGCQPLLKDRAAEVGVKVTFPFKKLGEVLNNALEKGRKVHYIPVYRQETAFKIENLLGIRSEKVNKYSSEALIKAAVDLRSKKIKQEIEQIEEALDITYEMHTTAMRMAVPGRYEQEIAGTIEGIALSYGADIAFPVILTVNGQILHNHYHGNKLQKGQLMVNDSGAESVMHYAGDITRTIPVGGRFSQKQREIYEIVLNAQLKAIEFTSPGRKNKDVHIKAVQTIASGLKELGIMKGDIKEAVRAGAHALFMPHGLGHMMGLDVHDMEGLGENHVGYDEKTKRSGQFGLAYLRFAKKLEPGFVLTIEPGIYFIPALIDKWFKEKKFMDYIDYKKVGQYRDFGGIRIEDDILVTDKGHRLLGKPIPKTVEEVEAITAKE
;
A
#
# COMPACT_ATOMS: atom_id res chain seq x y z
N MET A 1 7.83 12.60 14.90
CA MET A 1 6.82 11.98 15.80
C MET A 1 5.66 12.93 15.94
N PHE A 2 4.43 12.44 16.19
CA PHE A 2 3.29 13.30 16.48
C PHE A 2 3.27 13.75 17.94
N GLU A 3 2.43 14.75 18.25
CA GLU A 3 2.15 15.15 19.63
C GLU A 3 1.60 13.98 20.46
N SER A 4 2.01 13.90 21.72
CA SER A 4 1.71 12.77 22.62
C SER A 4 0.21 12.47 22.74
N GLU A 5 -0.61 13.52 22.71
CA GLU A 5 -2.06 13.51 22.83
C GLU A 5 -2.73 12.68 21.73
N ILE A 6 -2.14 12.64 20.53
CA ILE A 6 -2.65 11.85 19.40
C ILE A 6 -2.57 10.36 19.74
N TYR A 7 -1.44 9.90 20.28
CA TYR A 7 -1.26 8.49 20.66
C TYR A 7 -2.13 8.13 21.86
N VAL A 8 -2.23 9.02 22.86
CA VAL A 8 -3.12 8.83 24.01
C VAL A 8 -4.58 8.69 23.56
N GLU A 9 -5.06 9.57 22.68
CA GLU A 9 -6.44 9.51 22.18
C GLU A 9 -6.69 8.26 21.32
N ARG A 10 -5.72 7.82 20.50
CA ARG A 10 -5.82 6.57 19.74
C ARG A 10 -5.98 5.36 20.68
N ARG A 11 -5.16 5.27 21.73
CA ARG A 11 -5.25 4.18 22.72
C ARG A 11 -6.54 4.25 23.52
N LYS A 12 -7.02 5.45 23.89
CA LYS A 12 -8.31 5.66 24.54
C LYS A 12 -9.48 5.17 23.68
N LYS A 13 -9.57 5.59 22.42
CA LYS A 13 -10.62 5.11 21.49
C LYS A 13 -10.55 3.60 21.28
N LEU A 14 -9.34 3.03 21.29
CA LEU A 14 -9.17 1.59 21.19
C LEU A 14 -9.71 0.86 22.43
N LYS A 15 -9.41 1.36 23.65
CA LYS A 15 -9.97 0.85 24.91
C LYS A 15 -11.50 0.86 24.89
N GLU A 16 -12.11 1.98 24.49
CA GLU A 16 -13.56 2.13 24.37
C GLU A 16 -14.20 1.10 23.42
N LYS A 17 -13.51 0.78 22.31
CA LYS A 17 -14.00 -0.19 21.31
C LYS A 17 -13.89 -1.66 21.77
N ILE A 18 -12.87 -1.99 22.57
CA ILE A 18 -12.64 -3.38 23.00
C ILE A 18 -13.33 -3.69 24.33
N GLY A 19 -13.35 -2.74 25.26
CA GLY A 19 -14.10 -2.79 26.51
C GLY A 19 -13.47 -3.57 27.66
N SER A 20 -12.63 -4.58 27.40
CA SER A 20 -11.95 -5.35 28.46
C SER A 20 -10.74 -6.13 27.94
N GLY A 21 -9.86 -6.56 28.86
CA GLY A 21 -8.69 -7.39 28.57
C GLY A 21 -7.41 -6.59 28.32
N LEU A 22 -6.42 -7.26 27.75
CA LEU A 22 -5.11 -6.69 27.43
C LEU A 22 -4.90 -6.67 25.92
N LEU A 23 -4.47 -5.54 25.36
CA LEU A 23 -4.18 -5.40 23.93
C LEU A 23 -2.67 -5.40 23.75
N LEU A 24 -2.14 -6.48 23.18
CA LEU A 24 -0.73 -6.71 22.96
C LEU A 24 -0.32 -6.31 21.54
N PHE A 25 0.65 -5.41 21.45
CA PHE A 25 1.29 -4.98 20.21
C PHE A 25 2.78 -5.29 20.31
N LEU A 26 3.29 -6.18 19.48
CA LEU A 26 4.72 -6.49 19.42
C LEU A 26 5.36 -5.66 18.33
N GLY A 27 6.40 -4.90 18.67
CA GLY A 27 7.25 -4.24 17.70
C GLY A 27 8.16 -5.23 16.99
N ASN A 28 8.69 -4.80 15.84
CA ASN A 28 9.67 -5.53 15.06
C ASN A 28 11.03 -5.59 15.76
N GLU A 29 11.81 -6.57 15.36
CA GLU A 29 13.24 -6.63 15.63
C GLU A 29 14.03 -6.23 14.39
N GLU A 30 15.32 -5.98 14.59
CA GLU A 30 16.28 -5.94 13.48
C GLU A 30 16.20 -7.21 12.64
N SER A 31 16.37 -7.07 11.33
CA SER A 31 16.29 -8.18 10.38
C SER A 31 17.67 -8.43 9.76
N PRO A 32 18.42 -9.43 10.23
CA PRO A 32 19.73 -9.78 9.70
C PRO A 32 19.70 -10.14 8.21
N MET A 33 20.60 -9.57 7.41
CA MET A 33 20.79 -9.92 6.00
C MET A 33 21.41 -11.31 5.84
N ASN A 34 22.43 -11.61 6.64
CA ASN A 34 23.19 -12.87 6.58
C ASN A 34 23.84 -13.29 7.91
N TYR A 35 24.00 -12.38 8.87
CA TYR A 35 24.42 -12.66 10.26
C TYR A 35 23.90 -11.56 11.20
N PRO A 36 23.77 -11.80 12.52
CA PRO A 36 23.00 -10.95 13.44
C PRO A 36 23.29 -9.44 13.37
N ASP A 37 24.57 -9.06 13.33
CA ASP A 37 24.98 -7.64 13.39
C ASP A 37 25.00 -6.92 12.03
N ASN A 38 24.53 -7.58 10.96
CA ASN A 38 24.38 -6.95 9.64
C ASN A 38 22.92 -6.99 9.24
N ALA A 39 22.16 -5.98 9.68
CA ALA A 39 20.73 -5.89 9.48
C ALA A 39 20.35 -5.07 8.25
N TYR A 40 19.23 -5.45 7.61
CA TYR A 40 18.48 -4.53 6.75
C TYR A 40 18.08 -3.29 7.54
N ARG A 41 17.74 -2.22 6.82
CA ARG A 41 17.21 -1.03 7.47
C ARG A 41 15.98 -1.39 8.30
N PHE A 42 15.99 -0.94 9.55
CA PHE A 42 14.88 -1.15 10.46
C PHE A 42 13.61 -0.44 9.98
N ARG A 43 12.47 -1.11 10.13
CA ARG A 43 11.13 -0.55 9.95
C ARG A 43 10.18 -1.18 10.95
N GLN A 44 9.55 -0.37 11.77
CA GLN A 44 8.66 -0.83 12.84
C GLN A 44 7.33 -1.41 12.33
N ASP A 45 6.66 -2.22 13.16
CA ASP A 45 5.29 -2.66 12.90
C ASP A 45 4.32 -1.46 12.86
N SER A 46 3.51 -1.39 11.80
CA SER A 46 2.61 -0.26 11.54
C SER A 46 1.55 -0.08 12.62
N HIS A 47 1.09 -1.16 13.26
CA HIS A 47 0.12 -1.04 14.35
C HIS A 47 0.78 -0.59 15.65
N PHE A 48 1.99 -1.07 15.94
CA PHE A 48 2.80 -0.56 17.03
C PHE A 48 3.08 0.94 16.83
N LEU A 49 3.55 1.37 15.65
CA LEU A 49 3.76 2.79 15.33
C LEU A 49 2.50 3.62 15.53
N TYR A 50 1.35 3.13 15.04
CA TYR A 50 0.10 3.86 15.13
C TYR A 50 -0.32 4.16 16.59
N PHE A 51 -0.17 3.19 17.49
CA PHE A 51 -0.61 3.33 18.89
C PHE A 51 0.47 3.78 19.87
N PHE A 52 1.74 3.54 19.57
CA PHE A 52 2.87 3.77 20.49
C PHE A 52 3.99 4.63 19.90
N GLY A 53 3.98 4.98 18.61
CA GLY A 53 4.83 6.02 18.02
C GLY A 53 6.36 5.81 18.03
N LEU A 54 6.88 4.82 18.77
CA LEU A 54 8.32 4.58 18.90
C LEU A 54 8.85 3.70 17.77
N ASP A 55 9.80 4.25 17.03
CA ASP A 55 10.45 3.58 15.90
C ASP A 55 11.85 3.07 16.30
N SER A 56 11.89 2.04 17.14
CA SER A 56 13.12 1.29 17.43
C SER A 56 12.82 -0.19 17.63
N PRO A 57 13.79 -1.09 17.41
CA PRO A 57 13.60 -2.52 17.60
C PRO A 57 13.35 -2.91 19.06
N GLY A 58 12.89 -4.14 19.28
CA GLY A 58 12.88 -4.76 20.60
C GLY A 58 11.79 -4.26 21.57
N LEU A 59 10.76 -3.61 21.05
CA LEU A 59 9.68 -3.03 21.86
C LEU A 59 8.42 -3.89 21.88
N ALA A 60 7.65 -3.78 22.96
CA ALA A 60 6.27 -4.25 23.03
C ALA A 60 5.39 -3.23 23.75
N GLY A 61 4.19 -3.01 23.23
CA GLY A 61 3.18 -2.11 23.77
C GLY A 61 2.03 -2.93 24.33
N LEU A 62 1.56 -2.56 25.50
CA LEU A 62 0.45 -3.22 26.17
C LEU A 62 -0.56 -2.18 26.63
N ILE A 63 -1.81 -2.34 26.22
CA ILE A 63 -2.93 -1.53 26.69
C ILE A 63 -3.76 -2.43 27.59
N ASP A 64 -3.69 -2.19 28.89
CA ASP A 64 -4.53 -2.83 29.88
C ASP A 64 -5.85 -2.05 29.98
N VAL A 65 -6.90 -2.60 29.36
CA VAL A 65 -8.22 -1.95 29.31
C VAL A 65 -8.90 -1.96 30.68
N ASP A 66 -8.70 -3.04 31.46
CA ASP A 66 -9.40 -3.23 32.74
C ASP A 66 -8.80 -2.35 33.86
N GLU A 67 -7.49 -2.09 33.81
CA GLU A 67 -6.78 -1.25 34.78
C GLU A 67 -6.53 0.18 34.28
N ASP A 68 -6.97 0.51 33.06
CA ASP A 68 -6.72 1.77 32.36
C ASP A 68 -5.23 2.18 32.34
N LYS A 69 -4.37 1.25 31.94
CA LYS A 69 -2.91 1.46 31.87
C LYS A 69 -2.37 1.21 30.47
N ASP A 70 -1.54 2.13 30.01
CA ASP A 70 -0.71 1.93 28.82
C ASP A 70 0.74 1.69 29.29
N ILE A 71 1.39 0.65 28.75
CA ILE A 71 2.71 0.20 29.19
C ILE A 71 3.58 -0.08 27.96
N ILE A 72 4.84 0.36 27.98
CA ILE A 72 5.85 -0.02 26.99
C ILE A 72 6.92 -0.90 27.65
N PHE A 73 7.26 -1.99 26.98
CA PHE A 73 8.29 -2.93 27.36
C PHE A 73 9.45 -2.85 26.39
N GLY A 74 10.67 -2.84 26.92
CA GLY A 74 11.90 -2.75 26.15
C GLY A 74 13.11 -2.69 27.08
N ASN A 75 14.32 -2.85 26.56
CA ASN A 75 15.53 -2.75 27.36
C ASN A 75 16.25 -1.43 27.03
N ASP A 76 16.76 -0.75 28.05
CA ASP A 76 17.75 0.31 27.84
C ASP A 76 19.06 -0.30 27.34
N VAL A 77 19.83 0.49 26.59
CA VAL A 77 21.14 0.08 26.07
C VAL A 77 22.07 -0.35 27.20
N SER A 78 22.78 -1.46 26.99
CA SER A 78 23.85 -1.93 27.88
C SER A 78 25.12 -1.08 27.72
N MET A 79 26.13 -1.32 28.57
CA MET A 79 27.43 -0.67 28.40
C MET A 79 28.11 -1.08 27.09
N GLU A 80 27.93 -2.33 26.67
CA GLU A 80 28.42 -2.81 25.38
C GLU A 80 27.74 -2.05 24.24
N ASP A 81 26.41 -1.95 24.28
CA ASP A 81 25.64 -1.16 23.31
C ASP A 81 26.10 0.30 23.26
N ILE A 82 26.39 0.92 24.41
CA ILE A 82 26.90 2.30 24.47
C ILE A 82 28.27 2.43 23.80
N ILE A 83 29.15 1.43 23.93
CA ILE A 83 30.45 1.41 23.25
C ILE A 83 30.27 1.39 21.73
N TRP A 84 29.29 0.64 21.21
CA TRP A 84 29.08 0.45 19.77
C TRP A 84 28.17 1.48 19.11
N MET A 85 27.11 1.90 19.80
CA MET A 85 26.01 2.73 19.27
C MET A 85 25.92 4.10 19.93
N GLY A 86 26.73 4.36 20.96
CA GLY A 86 26.67 5.58 21.76
C GLY A 86 25.52 5.59 22.78
N CYS A 87 25.46 6.66 23.57
CA CYS A 87 24.37 6.85 24.53
C CYS A 87 23.04 7.04 23.81
N GLN A 88 22.03 6.28 24.22
CA GLN A 88 20.66 6.40 23.71
C GLN A 88 19.73 6.94 24.80
N PRO A 89 18.67 7.69 24.44
CA PRO A 89 17.65 8.10 25.40
C PRO A 89 17.02 6.88 26.09
N LEU A 90 16.74 7.00 27.39
CA LEU A 90 16.14 5.90 28.16
C LEU A 90 14.72 5.61 27.66
N LEU A 91 14.31 4.36 27.76
CA LEU A 91 12.98 3.90 27.36
C LEU A 91 11.86 4.72 28.02
N LYS A 92 12.04 5.07 29.31
CA LYS A 92 11.07 5.88 30.05
C LYS A 92 10.88 7.28 29.45
N ASP A 93 11.96 7.87 28.93
CA ASP A 93 11.95 9.23 28.40
C ASP A 93 11.28 9.22 27.03
N ARG A 94 11.64 8.23 26.19
CA ARG A 94 11.01 7.98 24.89
C ARG A 94 9.52 7.65 25.03
N ALA A 95 9.16 6.80 26.00
CA ALA A 95 7.76 6.46 26.28
C ALA A 95 6.92 7.69 26.68
N ALA A 96 7.53 8.67 27.37
CA ALA A 96 6.85 9.90 27.74
C ALA A 96 6.48 10.76 26.52
N GLU A 97 7.27 10.73 25.44
CA GLU A 97 6.98 11.44 24.17
C GLU A 97 5.66 10.97 23.53
N VAL A 98 5.26 9.72 23.79
CA VAL A 98 4.02 9.11 23.27
C VAL A 98 2.94 8.97 24.36
N GLY A 99 3.12 9.68 25.47
CA GLY A 99 2.16 9.75 26.58
C GLY A 99 2.08 8.49 27.44
N VAL A 100 3.08 7.61 27.40
CA VAL A 100 3.15 6.40 28.22
C VAL A 100 4.05 6.64 29.44
N LYS A 101 3.50 6.47 30.64
CA LYS A 101 4.20 6.73 31.92
C LYS A 101 4.81 5.49 32.56
N VAL A 102 4.40 4.30 32.11
CA VAL A 102 4.82 3.03 32.72
C VAL A 102 5.68 2.28 31.72
N THR A 103 6.92 2.00 32.12
CA THR A 103 7.84 1.20 31.31
C THR A 103 8.44 0.07 32.12
N PHE A 104 8.74 -1.05 31.46
CA PHE A 104 9.42 -2.18 32.08
C PHE A 104 10.44 -2.83 31.13
N PRO A 105 11.47 -3.53 31.67
CA PRO A 105 12.30 -4.41 30.87
C PRO A 105 11.46 -5.44 30.09
N PHE A 106 11.88 -5.81 28.89
CA PHE A 106 11.09 -6.70 28.01
C PHE A 106 10.72 -8.02 28.70
N LYS A 107 11.64 -8.60 29.47
CA LYS A 107 11.43 -9.85 30.23
C LYS A 107 10.19 -9.84 31.14
N LYS A 108 9.78 -8.66 31.64
CA LYS A 108 8.62 -8.52 32.53
C LYS A 108 7.29 -8.67 31.78
N LEU A 109 7.28 -8.58 30.46
CA LEU A 109 6.08 -8.77 29.64
C LEU A 109 5.44 -10.14 29.90
N GLY A 110 6.25 -11.21 29.91
CA GLY A 110 5.77 -12.56 30.17
C GLY A 110 5.11 -12.71 31.54
N GLU A 111 5.69 -12.10 32.59
CA GLU A 111 5.12 -12.09 33.95
C GLU A 111 3.75 -11.41 33.99
N VAL A 112 3.62 -10.25 33.34
CA VAL A 112 2.37 -9.48 33.28
C VAL A 112 1.28 -10.26 32.53
N LEU A 113 1.63 -10.84 31.38
CA LEU A 113 0.68 -11.63 30.59
C LEU A 113 0.25 -12.91 31.32
N ASN A 114 1.17 -13.63 31.95
CA ASN A 114 0.85 -14.82 32.74
C ASN A 114 -0.09 -14.49 33.91
N ASN A 115 0.18 -13.40 34.65
CA ASN A 115 -0.70 -12.99 35.73
C ASN A 115 -2.12 -12.62 35.26
N ALA A 116 -2.22 -11.99 34.08
CA ALA A 116 -3.51 -11.69 33.46
C ALA A 116 -4.26 -12.98 33.07
N LEU A 117 -3.57 -13.94 32.46
CA LEU A 117 -4.15 -15.23 32.06
C LEU A 117 -4.62 -16.05 33.27
N GLU A 118 -3.85 -16.07 34.37
CA GLU A 118 -4.24 -16.72 35.63
C GLU A 118 -5.52 -16.11 36.24
N LYS A 119 -5.72 -14.80 36.06
CA LYS A 119 -6.93 -14.08 36.47
C LYS A 119 -8.08 -14.23 35.46
N GLY A 120 -7.91 -15.03 34.41
CA GLY A 120 -8.92 -15.25 33.36
C GLY A 120 -9.13 -14.05 32.44
N ARG A 121 -8.21 -13.08 32.43
CA ARG A 121 -8.27 -11.90 31.57
C ARG A 121 -7.82 -12.28 30.16
N LYS A 122 -8.53 -11.77 29.15
CA LYS A 122 -8.25 -12.08 27.74
C LYS A 122 -7.09 -11.23 27.22
N VAL A 123 -6.14 -11.87 26.54
CA VAL A 123 -5.10 -11.17 25.76
C VAL A 123 -5.54 -11.12 24.29
N HIS A 124 -5.65 -9.91 23.76
CA HIS A 124 -5.96 -9.61 22.37
C HIS A 124 -4.69 -9.22 21.63
N TYR A 125 -4.48 -9.82 20.46
CA TYR A 125 -3.43 -9.42 19.53
C TYR A 125 -3.96 -9.53 18.09
N ILE A 126 -3.29 -8.85 17.17
CA ILE A 126 -3.60 -8.84 15.73
C ILE A 126 -2.75 -9.89 14.98
N PRO A 127 -3.14 -10.30 13.76
CA PRO A 127 -2.31 -11.17 12.94
C PRO A 127 -0.89 -10.63 12.77
N VAL A 128 0.10 -11.54 12.76
CA VAL A 128 1.52 -11.22 12.60
C VAL A 128 2.05 -11.79 11.29
N TYR A 129 2.98 -11.08 10.67
CA TYR A 129 3.57 -11.44 9.37
C TYR A 129 5.02 -11.93 9.48
N ARG A 130 5.68 -11.69 10.61
CA ARG A 130 7.06 -12.08 10.92
C ARG A 130 7.08 -13.33 11.79
N GLN A 131 7.83 -14.34 11.36
CA GLN A 131 7.87 -15.65 12.02
C GLN A 131 8.49 -15.56 13.43
N GLU A 132 9.48 -14.69 13.62
CA GLU A 132 10.07 -14.38 14.91
C GLU A 132 9.04 -13.81 15.90
N THR A 133 8.07 -13.03 15.41
CA THR A 133 6.98 -12.50 16.23
C THR A 133 5.97 -13.59 16.57
N ALA A 134 5.69 -14.50 15.65
CA ALA A 134 4.87 -15.69 15.94
C ALA A 134 5.50 -16.57 17.03
N PHE A 135 6.83 -16.76 17.01
CA PHE A 135 7.54 -17.47 18.07
C PHE A 135 7.52 -16.74 19.42
N LYS A 136 7.61 -15.40 19.43
CA LYS A 136 7.41 -14.63 20.67
C LYS A 136 6.02 -14.85 21.26
N ILE A 137 4.97 -14.82 20.43
CA ILE A 137 3.60 -15.08 20.88
C ILE A 137 3.46 -16.52 21.41
N GLU A 138 4.10 -17.50 20.77
CA GLU A 138 4.14 -18.87 21.26
C GLU A 138 4.75 -18.95 22.67
N ASN A 139 5.88 -18.29 22.90
CA ASN A 139 6.52 -18.27 24.21
C ASN A 139 5.73 -17.50 25.27
N LEU A 140 5.04 -16.43 24.88
CA LEU A 140 4.29 -15.56 25.80
C LEU A 140 2.91 -16.13 26.16
N LEU A 141 2.23 -16.78 25.21
CA LEU A 141 0.82 -17.18 25.33
C LEU A 141 0.59 -18.71 25.19
N GLY A 142 1.62 -19.49 24.88
CA GLY A 142 1.51 -20.94 24.67
C GLY A 142 0.78 -21.33 23.38
N ILE A 143 0.57 -20.40 22.44
CA ILE A 143 -0.09 -20.65 21.16
C ILE A 143 0.96 -21.02 20.13
N ARG A 144 0.94 -22.28 19.64
CA ARG A 144 1.92 -22.72 18.63
C ARG A 144 1.99 -21.73 17.45
N SER A 145 3.21 -21.37 17.05
CA SER A 145 3.50 -20.31 16.07
C SER A 145 2.72 -20.45 14.76
N GLU A 146 2.51 -21.67 14.24
CA GLU A 146 1.75 -21.91 13.00
C GLU A 146 0.23 -21.68 13.14
N LYS A 147 -0.27 -21.52 14.38
CA LYS A 147 -1.68 -21.25 14.69
C LYS A 147 -1.91 -19.84 15.23
N VAL A 148 -0.88 -19.04 15.48
CA VAL A 148 -0.99 -17.70 16.10
C VAL A 148 -2.03 -16.84 15.40
N ASN A 149 -2.01 -16.76 14.06
CA ASN A 149 -2.96 -15.93 13.32
C ASN A 149 -4.41 -16.43 13.39
N LYS A 150 -4.63 -17.74 13.60
CA LYS A 150 -5.97 -18.32 13.80
C LYS A 150 -6.61 -17.87 15.12
N TYR A 151 -5.81 -17.53 16.12
CA TYR A 151 -6.27 -17.07 17.44
C TYR A 151 -6.20 -15.54 17.60
N SER A 152 -5.85 -14.81 16.53
CA SER A 152 -5.90 -13.34 16.54
C SER A 152 -7.31 -12.83 16.83
N SER A 153 -7.37 -11.67 17.48
CA SER A 153 -8.63 -11.12 17.97
C SER A 153 -9.36 -10.34 16.87
N GLU A 154 -10.44 -10.91 16.33
CA GLU A 154 -11.31 -10.25 15.35
C GLU A 154 -11.85 -8.88 15.83
N ALA A 155 -12.16 -8.73 17.12
CA ALA A 155 -12.62 -7.46 17.69
C ALA A 155 -11.53 -6.36 17.59
N LEU A 156 -10.28 -6.73 17.89
CA LEU A 156 -9.11 -5.86 17.80
C LEU A 156 -8.78 -5.52 16.34
N ILE A 157 -8.88 -6.49 15.44
CA ILE A 157 -8.75 -6.27 14.00
C ILE A 157 -9.76 -5.20 13.53
N LYS A 158 -11.06 -5.39 13.82
CA LYS A 158 -12.10 -4.44 13.41
C LYS A 158 -11.89 -3.04 14.01
N ALA A 159 -11.49 -2.97 15.28
CA ALA A 159 -11.22 -1.69 15.94
C ALA A 159 -10.00 -0.97 15.34
N ALA A 160 -8.91 -1.70 15.09
CA ALA A 160 -7.70 -1.15 14.46
C ALA A 160 -8.00 -0.66 13.03
N VAL A 161 -8.77 -1.44 12.25
CA VAL A 161 -9.21 -1.05 10.90
C VAL A 161 -10.03 0.24 10.95
N ASP A 162 -11.03 0.33 11.82
CA ASP A 162 -11.88 1.52 11.91
C ASP A 162 -11.08 2.78 12.26
N LEU A 163 -10.13 2.67 13.18
CA LEU A 163 -9.29 3.80 13.60
C LEU A 163 -8.30 4.21 12.49
N ARG A 164 -7.53 3.26 11.93
CA ARG A 164 -6.50 3.55 10.92
C ARG A 164 -7.09 3.93 9.55
N SER A 165 -8.33 3.53 9.25
CA SER A 165 -8.95 3.87 7.97
C SER A 165 -9.16 5.38 7.82
N LYS A 166 -9.41 6.12 8.91
CA LYS A 166 -9.72 7.56 8.90
C LYS A 166 -8.50 8.37 9.33
N LYS A 167 -7.81 8.95 8.35
CA LYS A 167 -6.58 9.71 8.58
C LYS A 167 -6.91 11.05 9.23
N ILE A 168 -6.18 11.39 10.30
CA ILE A 168 -6.20 12.75 10.86
C ILE A 168 -5.33 13.69 10.01
N LYS A 169 -5.44 15.00 10.24
CA LYS A 169 -4.70 16.03 9.49
C LYS A 169 -3.19 15.77 9.46
N GLN A 170 -2.62 15.40 10.60
CA GLN A 170 -1.19 15.14 10.77
C GLN A 170 -0.72 13.92 9.96
N GLU A 171 -1.57 12.91 9.79
CA GLU A 171 -1.25 11.76 8.94
C GLU A 171 -1.29 12.14 7.46
N ILE A 172 -2.27 12.97 7.09
CA ILE A 172 -2.36 13.49 5.72
C ILE A 172 -1.11 14.34 5.41
N GLU A 173 -0.63 15.16 6.35
CA GLU A 173 0.61 15.94 6.18
C GLU A 173 1.82 15.02 5.92
N GLN A 174 1.95 13.90 6.63
CA GLN A 174 3.02 12.92 6.38
C GLN A 174 2.89 12.20 5.02
N ILE A 175 1.67 11.95 4.54
CA ILE A 175 1.44 11.43 3.18
C ILE A 175 1.83 12.49 2.13
N GLU A 176 1.54 13.77 2.36
CA GLU A 176 1.96 14.87 1.47
C GLU A 176 3.50 14.99 1.41
N GLU A 177 4.19 14.84 2.54
CA GLU A 177 5.66 14.81 2.58
C GLU A 177 6.24 13.62 1.78
N ALA A 178 5.64 12.44 1.91
CA ALA A 178 6.02 11.27 1.12
C ALA A 178 5.79 11.51 -0.39
N LEU A 179 4.68 12.16 -0.74
CA LEU A 179 4.35 12.49 -2.13
C LEU A 179 5.24 13.59 -2.73
N ASP A 180 5.79 14.49 -1.91
CA ASP A 180 6.78 15.47 -2.34
C ASP A 180 8.08 14.80 -2.80
N ILE A 181 8.55 13.79 -2.06
CA ILE A 181 9.70 12.97 -2.45
C ILE A 181 9.35 12.13 -3.69
N THR A 182 8.15 11.54 -3.71
CA THR A 182 7.64 10.75 -4.84
C THR A 182 7.57 11.58 -6.13
N TYR A 183 7.21 12.86 -6.05
CA TYR A 183 7.25 13.78 -7.19
C TYR A 183 8.67 13.90 -7.78
N GLU A 184 9.71 14.01 -6.94
CA GLU A 184 11.09 14.06 -7.40
C GLU A 184 11.54 12.74 -8.01
N MET A 185 11.15 11.61 -7.42
CA MET A 185 11.38 10.27 -7.97
C MET A 185 10.80 10.14 -9.39
N HIS A 186 9.51 10.43 -9.56
CA HIS A 186 8.82 10.28 -10.85
C HIS A 186 9.33 11.23 -11.91
N THR A 187 9.51 12.52 -11.58
CA THR A 187 10.03 13.49 -12.56
C THR A 187 11.48 13.21 -12.93
N THR A 188 12.28 12.63 -12.03
CA THR A 188 13.64 12.15 -12.35
C THR A 188 13.59 10.94 -13.27
N ALA A 189 12.74 9.94 -12.99
CA ALA A 189 12.57 8.79 -13.87
C ALA A 189 12.17 9.19 -15.30
N MET A 190 11.25 10.16 -15.44
CA MET A 190 10.86 10.70 -16.75
C MET A 190 12.04 11.32 -17.51
N ARG A 191 12.88 12.13 -16.84
CA ARG A 191 14.08 12.71 -17.45
C ARG A 191 15.14 11.66 -17.80
N MET A 192 15.12 10.50 -17.14
CA MET A 192 16.11 9.44 -17.37
C MET A 192 15.69 8.41 -18.43
N ALA A 193 14.44 8.43 -18.90
CA ALA A 193 13.85 7.46 -19.84
C ALA A 193 14.37 7.61 -21.29
N VAL A 194 15.69 7.50 -21.45
CA VAL A 194 16.43 7.66 -22.71
C VAL A 194 16.84 6.28 -23.26
N PRO A 195 16.74 6.05 -24.58
CA PRO A 195 17.24 4.82 -25.19
C PRO A 195 18.71 4.55 -24.84
N GLY A 196 19.02 3.29 -24.54
CA GLY A 196 20.37 2.85 -24.23
C GLY A 196 20.70 2.77 -22.74
N ARG A 197 19.88 3.36 -21.86
CA ARG A 197 19.99 3.21 -20.40
C ARG A 197 19.43 1.86 -19.93
N TYR A 198 19.91 1.31 -18.83
CA TYR A 198 19.27 0.19 -18.15
C TYR A 198 18.22 0.65 -17.13
N GLU A 199 17.16 -0.15 -16.95
CA GLU A 199 16.13 0.11 -15.92
C GLU A 199 16.74 0.30 -14.53
N GLN A 200 17.74 -0.52 -14.16
CA GLN A 200 18.40 -0.47 -12.85
C GLN A 200 19.09 0.87 -12.56
N GLU A 201 19.58 1.56 -13.60
CA GLU A 201 20.19 2.89 -13.41
C GLU A 201 19.14 3.91 -12.95
N ILE A 202 17.91 3.78 -13.46
CA ILE A 202 16.81 4.66 -13.09
C ILE A 202 16.27 4.26 -11.71
N ALA A 203 16.01 2.96 -11.49
CA ALA A 203 15.52 2.43 -10.22
C ALA A 203 16.45 2.82 -9.05
N GLY A 204 17.75 2.56 -9.16
CA GLY A 204 18.70 2.94 -8.11
C GLY A 204 18.82 4.46 -7.90
N THR A 205 18.62 5.26 -8.95
CA THR A 205 18.62 6.73 -8.81
C THR A 205 17.40 7.21 -8.02
N ILE A 206 16.20 6.71 -8.33
CA ILE A 206 14.99 7.15 -7.63
C ILE A 206 14.89 6.61 -6.20
N GLU A 207 15.39 5.40 -5.93
CA GLU A 207 15.55 4.91 -4.56
C GLU A 207 16.54 5.79 -3.78
N GLY A 208 17.66 6.16 -4.41
CA GLY A 208 18.64 7.09 -3.84
C GLY A 208 18.07 8.46 -3.49
N ILE A 209 17.06 8.94 -4.23
CA ILE A 209 16.34 10.18 -3.89
C ILE A 209 15.63 10.02 -2.54
N ALA A 210 14.80 8.98 -2.37
CA ALA A 210 14.10 8.76 -1.11
C ALA A 210 15.07 8.67 0.07
N LEU A 211 16.15 7.90 -0.08
CA LEU A 211 17.20 7.78 0.93
C LEU A 211 17.86 9.11 1.27
N SER A 212 18.07 10.01 0.28
CA SER A 212 18.72 11.31 0.50
C SER A 212 17.90 12.26 1.38
N TYR A 213 16.59 12.05 1.49
CA TYR A 213 15.69 12.79 2.39
C TYR A 213 15.61 12.17 3.80
N GLY A 214 16.36 11.09 4.07
CA GLY A 214 16.22 10.31 5.30
C GLY A 214 14.97 9.43 5.33
N ALA A 215 14.20 9.41 4.24
CA ALA A 215 13.04 8.56 3.98
C ALA A 215 13.45 7.20 3.38
N ASP A 216 12.49 6.38 3.00
CA ASP A 216 12.70 5.15 2.22
C ASP A 216 11.64 5.03 1.11
N ILE A 217 11.73 3.98 0.30
CA ILE A 217 10.65 3.57 -0.60
C ILE A 217 9.54 2.88 0.20
N ALA A 218 8.28 3.17 -0.14
CA ALA A 218 7.11 2.56 0.50
C ALA A 218 6.96 1.07 0.13
N PHE A 219 7.51 0.68 -1.02
CA PHE A 219 7.52 -0.70 -1.53
C PHE A 219 8.64 -0.86 -2.58
N PRO A 220 9.08 -2.10 -2.88
CA PRO A 220 10.10 -2.34 -3.90
C PRO A 220 9.67 -1.78 -5.26
N VAL A 221 10.51 -0.91 -5.84
CA VAL A 221 10.23 -0.21 -7.09
C VAL A 221 9.84 -1.17 -8.21
N ILE A 222 8.82 -0.80 -8.98
CA ILE A 222 8.41 -1.47 -10.21
C ILE A 222 8.68 -0.51 -11.36
N LEU A 223 9.89 -0.61 -11.91
CA LEU A 223 10.34 0.17 -13.06
C LEU A 223 10.71 -0.77 -14.19
N THR A 224 9.87 -0.83 -15.23
CA THR A 224 10.08 -1.77 -16.33
C THR A 224 9.50 -1.37 -17.69
N VAL A 225 10.15 -1.81 -18.77
CA VAL A 225 9.61 -1.81 -20.13
C VAL A 225 8.60 -2.94 -20.40
N ASN A 226 8.54 -3.93 -19.51
CA ASN A 226 7.58 -5.04 -19.58
C ASN A 226 6.30 -4.73 -18.79
N GLY A 227 5.62 -3.62 -19.15
CA GLY A 227 4.48 -3.08 -18.39
C GLY A 227 3.28 -4.02 -18.21
N GLN A 228 3.20 -5.12 -18.95
CA GLN A 228 2.20 -6.18 -18.78
C GLN A 228 2.41 -7.06 -17.53
N ILE A 229 3.55 -6.94 -16.84
CA ILE A 229 3.87 -7.66 -15.60
C ILE A 229 3.63 -6.71 -14.42
N LEU A 230 2.58 -6.94 -13.63
CA LEU A 230 2.09 -5.97 -12.65
C LEU A 230 3.11 -5.64 -11.55
N HIS A 231 3.76 -6.66 -10.97
CA HIS A 231 4.81 -6.51 -9.94
C HIS A 231 6.14 -7.08 -10.46
N ASN A 232 6.79 -6.33 -11.35
CA ASN A 232 8.07 -6.72 -11.92
C ASN A 232 9.24 -6.01 -11.23
N HIS A 233 10.04 -6.77 -10.48
CA HIS A 233 11.23 -6.27 -9.78
C HIS A 233 12.55 -6.56 -10.51
N TYR A 234 12.49 -7.04 -11.76
CA TYR A 234 13.68 -7.21 -12.59
C TYR A 234 13.97 -5.93 -13.37
N HIS A 235 15.17 -5.36 -13.15
CA HIS A 235 15.61 -4.09 -13.75
C HIS A 235 16.81 -4.24 -14.71
N GLY A 236 17.04 -5.45 -15.25
CA GLY A 236 18.16 -5.71 -16.15
C GLY A 236 17.90 -5.38 -17.62
N ASN A 237 16.73 -4.87 -17.99
CA ASN A 237 16.44 -4.55 -19.39
C ASN A 237 17.06 -3.22 -19.79
N LYS A 238 17.48 -3.14 -21.06
CA LYS A 238 17.97 -1.92 -21.69
C LYS A 238 16.81 -1.23 -22.41
N LEU A 239 16.60 0.05 -22.12
CA LEU A 239 15.58 0.89 -22.73
C LEU A 239 15.85 1.04 -24.24
N GLN A 240 14.81 0.85 -25.06
CA GLN A 240 14.86 1.04 -26.50
C GLN A 240 13.82 2.08 -26.95
N LYS A 241 14.18 2.87 -27.97
CA LYS A 241 13.29 3.88 -28.55
C LYS A 241 11.96 3.27 -28.96
N GLY A 242 10.87 3.94 -28.59
CA GLY A 242 9.52 3.50 -28.95
C GLY A 242 8.92 2.48 -27.99
N GLN A 243 9.64 2.03 -26.96
CA GLN A 243 9.05 1.29 -25.83
C GLN A 243 8.28 2.23 -24.90
N LEU A 244 7.40 1.65 -24.09
CA LEU A 244 6.90 2.28 -22.88
C LEU A 244 7.70 1.77 -21.70
N MET A 245 7.88 2.61 -20.69
CA MET A 245 8.40 2.25 -19.37
C MET A 245 7.35 2.59 -18.33
N VAL A 246 6.90 1.61 -17.57
CA VAL A 246 6.06 1.83 -16.39
C VAL A 246 6.98 2.07 -15.21
N ASN A 247 6.78 3.18 -14.50
CA ASN A 247 7.38 3.46 -13.21
C ASN A 247 6.26 3.51 -12.17
N ASP A 248 6.19 2.49 -11.35
CA ASP A 248 5.34 2.38 -10.18
C ASP A 248 6.26 2.36 -8.96
N SER A 249 6.21 3.47 -8.22
CA SER A 249 7.06 3.74 -7.07
C SER A 249 6.48 4.86 -6.21
N GLY A 250 6.77 4.78 -4.92
CA GLY A 250 6.49 5.83 -3.96
C GLY A 250 7.49 5.80 -2.81
N ALA A 251 7.71 6.97 -2.21
CA ALA A 251 8.43 7.09 -0.96
C ALA A 251 7.48 6.84 0.22
N GLU A 252 8.03 6.47 1.36
CA GLU A 252 7.41 6.69 2.65
C GLU A 252 8.07 7.90 3.34
N SER A 253 7.29 8.70 4.07
CA SER A 253 7.84 9.77 4.92
C SER A 253 8.75 9.20 6.01
N VAL A 254 9.48 10.06 6.71
CA VAL A 254 10.29 9.67 7.88
C VAL A 254 9.43 9.06 9.01
N MET A 255 8.11 9.27 8.98
CA MET A 255 7.16 8.62 9.89
C MET A 255 6.45 7.40 9.28
N HIS A 256 6.97 6.84 8.18
CA HIS A 256 6.49 5.65 7.46
C HIS A 256 5.09 5.76 6.83
N TYR A 257 4.59 6.97 6.57
CA TYR A 257 3.39 7.14 5.77
C TYR A 257 3.75 7.08 4.28
N ALA A 258 3.12 6.18 3.55
CA ALA A 258 3.38 5.91 2.13
C ALA A 258 2.74 6.94 1.20
N GLY A 259 3.42 7.21 0.09
CA GLY A 259 2.80 7.61 -1.18
C GLY A 259 2.88 6.44 -2.18
N ASP A 260 1.97 6.43 -3.16
CA ASP A 260 1.92 5.38 -4.18
C ASP A 260 1.48 5.97 -5.53
N ILE A 261 2.41 6.00 -6.49
CA ILE A 261 2.20 6.64 -7.78
C ILE A 261 2.76 5.75 -8.87
N THR A 262 1.96 5.58 -9.91
CA THR A 262 2.37 4.99 -11.18
C THR A 262 2.28 6.01 -12.32
N ARG A 263 3.35 6.07 -13.14
CA ARG A 263 3.40 6.77 -14.42
C ARG A 263 3.93 5.86 -15.50
N THR A 264 3.31 5.92 -16.68
CA THR A 264 3.84 5.27 -17.88
C THR A 264 4.46 6.29 -18.83
N ILE A 265 5.71 6.05 -19.24
CA ILE A 265 6.62 7.01 -19.86
C ILE A 265 7.07 6.47 -21.22
N PRO A 266 7.01 7.26 -22.31
CA PRO A 266 7.52 6.84 -23.61
C PRO A 266 9.05 6.94 -23.66
N VAL A 267 9.73 5.82 -23.90
CA VAL A 267 11.19 5.80 -24.03
C VAL A 267 11.60 6.53 -25.31
N GLY A 268 12.39 7.60 -25.16
CA GLY A 268 12.74 8.52 -26.25
C GLY A 268 11.76 9.69 -26.43
N GLY A 269 10.86 9.92 -25.47
CA GLY A 269 10.20 11.21 -25.27
C GLY A 269 8.92 11.48 -26.05
N ARG A 270 8.43 10.54 -26.88
CA ARG A 270 7.16 10.69 -27.61
C ARG A 270 6.35 9.41 -27.65
N PHE A 271 5.06 9.52 -27.41
CA PHE A 271 4.14 8.42 -27.64
C PHE A 271 3.92 8.23 -29.14
N SER A 272 4.01 6.98 -29.61
CA SER A 272 3.43 6.62 -30.90
C SER A 272 1.91 6.77 -30.87
N GLN A 273 1.26 6.87 -32.03
CA GLN A 273 -0.21 6.95 -32.11
C GLN A 273 -0.90 5.82 -31.32
N LYS A 274 -0.45 4.58 -31.51
CA LYS A 274 -0.98 3.40 -30.82
C LYS A 274 -0.84 3.52 -29.30
N GLN A 275 0.29 4.05 -28.82
CA GLN A 275 0.51 4.26 -27.37
C GLN A 275 -0.36 5.39 -26.83
N ARG A 276 -0.45 6.51 -27.56
CA ARG A 276 -1.28 7.66 -27.22
C ARG A 276 -2.75 7.26 -27.07
N GLU A 277 -3.29 6.51 -28.03
CA GLU A 277 -4.69 6.05 -28.02
C GLU A 277 -5.01 5.23 -26.76
N ILE A 278 -4.16 4.28 -26.37
CA ILE A 278 -4.39 3.49 -25.14
C ILE A 278 -4.13 4.33 -23.88
N TYR A 279 -3.10 5.19 -23.89
CA TYR A 279 -2.76 6.06 -22.76
C TYR A 279 -3.92 7.00 -22.40
N GLU A 280 -4.51 7.65 -23.40
CA GLU A 280 -5.66 8.55 -23.22
C GLU A 280 -6.88 7.81 -22.69
N ILE A 281 -7.10 6.54 -23.06
CA ILE A 281 -8.18 5.72 -22.47
C ILE A 281 -7.93 5.50 -20.97
N VAL A 282 -6.72 5.14 -20.57
CA VAL A 282 -6.36 4.94 -19.16
C VAL A 282 -6.48 6.25 -18.37
N LEU A 283 -5.95 7.35 -18.91
CA LEU A 283 -6.05 8.68 -18.30
C LEU A 283 -7.51 9.10 -18.10
N ASN A 284 -8.35 8.94 -19.14
CA ASN A 284 -9.78 9.26 -19.05
C ASN A 284 -10.50 8.36 -18.02
N ALA A 285 -10.13 7.09 -17.91
CA ALA A 285 -10.67 6.19 -16.89
C ALA A 285 -10.29 6.64 -15.48
N GLN A 286 -9.03 7.08 -15.29
CA GLN A 286 -8.55 7.59 -14.01
C GLN A 286 -9.29 8.87 -13.62
N LEU A 287 -9.34 9.86 -14.51
CA LEU A 287 -10.01 11.14 -14.26
C LEU A 287 -11.49 10.96 -13.92
N LYS A 288 -12.20 10.10 -14.66
CA LYS A 288 -13.62 9.79 -14.37
C LYS A 288 -13.81 9.00 -13.08
N ALA A 289 -12.87 8.14 -12.70
CA ALA A 289 -12.92 7.41 -11.44
C ALA A 289 -12.69 8.36 -10.25
N ILE A 290 -11.70 9.24 -10.35
CA ILE A 290 -11.43 10.30 -9.38
C ILE A 290 -12.66 11.20 -9.24
N GLU A 291 -13.19 11.75 -10.34
CA GLU A 291 -14.39 12.59 -10.34
C GLU A 291 -15.61 11.91 -9.68
N PHE A 292 -15.77 10.60 -9.92
CA PHE A 292 -16.87 9.81 -9.38
C PHE A 292 -16.69 9.45 -7.90
N THR A 293 -15.50 9.63 -7.34
CA THR A 293 -15.20 9.37 -5.94
C THR A 293 -15.82 10.43 -5.04
N SER A 294 -16.71 10.00 -4.15
CA SER A 294 -17.40 10.85 -3.19
C SER A 294 -17.81 10.05 -1.94
N PRO A 295 -17.96 10.70 -0.78
CA PRO A 295 -18.42 10.03 0.43
C PRO A 295 -19.79 9.35 0.21
N GLY A 296 -19.99 8.21 0.87
CA GLY A 296 -21.22 7.40 0.80
C GLY A 296 -21.33 6.47 -0.40
N ARG A 297 -20.55 6.69 -1.48
CA ARG A 297 -20.50 5.79 -2.64
C ARG A 297 -19.69 4.54 -2.32
N LYS A 298 -20.05 3.38 -2.88
CA LYS A 298 -19.20 2.18 -2.78
C LYS A 298 -18.00 2.30 -3.72
N ASN A 299 -16.81 1.97 -3.24
CA ASN A 299 -15.63 1.97 -4.11
C ASN A 299 -15.74 0.96 -5.27
N LYS A 300 -16.51 -0.11 -5.06
CA LYS A 300 -16.88 -1.03 -6.15
C LYS A 300 -17.53 -0.31 -7.34
N ASP A 301 -18.38 0.68 -7.08
CA ASP A 301 -19.05 1.43 -8.16
C ASP A 301 -18.06 2.33 -8.91
N VAL A 302 -17.04 2.85 -8.20
CA VAL A 302 -15.92 3.60 -8.80
C VAL A 302 -15.10 2.70 -9.72
N HIS A 303 -14.77 1.48 -9.28
CA HIS A 303 -14.14 0.49 -10.14
C HIS A 303 -14.98 0.18 -11.39
N ILE A 304 -16.28 -0.06 -11.23
CA ILE A 304 -17.18 -0.30 -12.37
C ILE A 304 -17.18 0.88 -13.35
N LYS A 305 -17.17 2.12 -12.84
CA LYS A 305 -17.07 3.33 -13.67
C LYS A 305 -15.75 3.38 -14.47
N ALA A 306 -14.63 3.03 -13.84
CA ALA A 306 -13.32 2.99 -14.48
C ALA A 306 -13.28 1.94 -15.61
N VAL A 307 -13.66 0.69 -15.32
CA VAL A 307 -13.61 -0.40 -16.31
C VAL A 307 -14.63 -0.24 -17.43
N GLN A 308 -15.78 0.42 -17.18
CA GLN A 308 -16.71 0.80 -18.25
C GLN A 308 -16.12 1.89 -19.16
N THR A 309 -15.35 2.83 -18.60
CA THR A 309 -14.65 3.85 -19.39
C THR A 309 -13.57 3.21 -20.25
N ILE A 310 -12.76 2.31 -19.68
CA ILE A 310 -11.77 1.50 -20.42
C ILE A 310 -12.43 0.73 -21.55
N ALA A 311 -13.47 -0.05 -21.25
CA ALA A 311 -14.15 -0.88 -22.24
C ALA A 311 -14.81 -0.05 -23.36
N SER A 312 -15.29 1.16 -23.05
CA SER A 312 -15.83 2.08 -24.06
C SER A 312 -14.73 2.57 -25.01
N GLY A 313 -13.59 3.02 -24.48
CA GLY A 313 -12.46 3.45 -25.30
C GLY A 313 -11.88 2.30 -26.14
N LEU A 314 -11.74 1.10 -25.57
CA LEU A 314 -11.29 -0.09 -26.31
C LEU A 314 -12.30 -0.50 -27.40
N LYS A 315 -13.59 -0.20 -27.24
CA LYS A 315 -14.59 -0.41 -28.28
C LYS A 315 -14.45 0.57 -29.43
N GLU A 316 -14.11 1.84 -29.16
CA GLU A 316 -13.81 2.83 -30.20
C GLU A 316 -12.61 2.43 -31.06
N LEU A 317 -11.61 1.76 -30.47
CA LEU A 317 -10.47 1.17 -31.18
C LEU A 317 -10.78 -0.17 -31.87
N GLY A 318 -12.00 -0.70 -31.72
CA GLY A 318 -12.43 -2.00 -32.24
C GLY A 318 -11.81 -3.21 -31.55
N ILE A 319 -11.18 -3.04 -30.37
CA ILE A 319 -10.60 -4.11 -29.55
C ILE A 319 -11.72 -4.83 -28.77
N MET A 320 -12.68 -4.07 -28.25
CA MET A 320 -13.92 -4.58 -27.67
C MET A 320 -15.11 -4.28 -28.57
N LYS A 321 -16.25 -4.95 -28.33
CA LYS A 321 -17.48 -4.80 -29.11
C LYS A 321 -18.71 -5.15 -28.28
N GLY A 322 -19.91 -4.99 -28.84
CA GLY A 322 -21.17 -5.27 -28.17
C GLY A 322 -21.59 -4.18 -27.17
N ASP A 323 -22.47 -4.54 -26.22
CA ASP A 323 -22.88 -3.65 -25.12
C ASP A 323 -21.84 -3.65 -24.00
N ILE A 324 -21.40 -2.46 -23.59
CA ILE A 324 -20.31 -2.29 -22.62
C ILE A 324 -20.74 -2.68 -21.20
N LYS A 325 -21.99 -2.41 -20.81
CA LYS A 325 -22.48 -2.75 -19.47
C LYS A 325 -22.60 -4.26 -19.34
N GLU A 326 -23.07 -4.94 -20.39
CA GLU A 326 -23.12 -6.40 -20.44
C GLU A 326 -21.73 -7.02 -20.47
N ALA A 327 -20.79 -6.49 -21.28
CA ALA A 327 -19.41 -6.95 -21.33
C ALA A 327 -18.71 -6.84 -19.96
N VAL A 328 -18.87 -5.71 -19.28
CA VAL A 328 -18.31 -5.50 -17.92
C VAL A 328 -18.96 -6.44 -16.92
N ARG A 329 -20.30 -6.56 -16.93
CA ARG A 329 -21.04 -7.47 -16.04
C ARG A 329 -20.61 -8.94 -16.23
N ALA A 330 -20.34 -9.35 -17.46
CA ALA A 330 -19.85 -10.68 -17.79
C ALA A 330 -18.38 -10.91 -17.35
N GLY A 331 -17.61 -9.84 -17.13
CA GLY A 331 -16.19 -9.90 -16.75
C GLY A 331 -15.21 -9.84 -17.92
N ALA A 332 -15.66 -9.43 -19.13
CA ALA A 332 -14.81 -9.37 -20.32
C ALA A 332 -13.68 -8.33 -20.21
N HIS A 333 -13.94 -7.23 -19.50
CA HIS A 333 -12.95 -6.18 -19.23
C HIS A 333 -11.69 -6.69 -18.53
N ALA A 334 -11.79 -7.77 -17.76
CA ALA A 334 -10.68 -8.32 -16.98
C ALA A 334 -9.57 -8.96 -17.83
N LEU A 335 -9.78 -9.11 -19.15
CA LEU A 335 -8.67 -9.41 -20.07
C LEU A 335 -7.63 -8.27 -20.09
N PHE A 336 -8.10 -7.03 -19.93
CA PHE A 336 -7.31 -5.82 -20.08
C PHE A 336 -6.97 -5.16 -18.76
N MET A 337 -7.83 -5.27 -17.73
CA MET A 337 -7.58 -4.79 -16.38
C MET A 337 -7.86 -5.91 -15.37
N PRO A 338 -6.88 -6.80 -15.08
CA PRO A 338 -7.10 -7.96 -14.23
C PRO A 338 -7.04 -7.66 -12.72
N HIS A 339 -6.57 -6.47 -12.32
CA HIS A 339 -6.44 -6.05 -10.92
C HIS A 339 -7.59 -5.14 -10.46
N GLY A 340 -7.62 -4.82 -9.16
CA GLY A 340 -8.54 -3.85 -8.57
C GLY A 340 -8.27 -2.42 -9.05
N LEU A 341 -9.20 -1.49 -8.80
CA LEU A 341 -8.97 -0.07 -9.17
C LEU A 341 -7.98 0.63 -8.22
N GLY A 342 -7.76 0.09 -7.03
CA GLY A 342 -6.97 0.73 -5.99
C GLY A 342 -7.28 0.15 -4.62
N HIS A 343 -6.62 0.71 -3.61
CA HIS A 343 -6.62 0.22 -2.23
C HIS A 343 -6.46 1.35 -1.23
N MET A 344 -6.68 1.05 0.05
CA MET A 344 -6.40 1.99 1.12
C MET A 344 -4.89 2.21 1.21
N MET A 345 -4.47 3.43 1.54
CA MET A 345 -3.06 3.80 1.74
C MET A 345 -2.89 4.58 3.05
N GLY A 346 -1.77 4.38 3.74
CA GLY A 346 -1.47 5.00 5.04
C GLY A 346 -0.07 4.64 5.52
N LEU A 347 0.03 4.01 6.69
CA LEU A 347 1.32 3.49 7.21
C LEU A 347 1.83 2.26 6.43
N ASP A 348 0.96 1.62 5.65
CA ASP A 348 1.35 0.62 4.66
C ASP A 348 0.79 1.06 3.30
N VAL A 349 1.50 0.72 2.21
CA VAL A 349 1.05 1.01 0.84
C VAL A 349 -0.31 0.37 0.55
N HIS A 350 -0.45 -0.93 0.82
CA HIS A 350 -1.73 -1.60 0.96
C HIS A 350 -2.15 -1.57 2.44
N ASP A 351 -2.72 -0.45 2.86
CA ASP A 351 -2.96 -0.14 4.26
C ASP A 351 -3.77 -1.23 4.98
N MET A 352 -3.20 -1.79 6.04
CA MET A 352 -3.79 -2.84 6.88
C MET A 352 -4.05 -4.19 6.18
N GLU A 353 -3.46 -4.47 5.01
CA GLU A 353 -3.65 -5.76 4.32
C GLU A 353 -3.27 -6.96 5.21
N GLY A 354 -2.26 -6.80 6.09
CA GLY A 354 -1.84 -7.82 7.06
C GLY A 354 -2.93 -8.22 8.07
N LEU A 355 -3.95 -7.38 8.28
CA LEU A 355 -5.13 -7.72 9.09
C LEU A 355 -6.16 -8.58 8.34
N GLY A 356 -5.94 -8.82 7.04
CA GLY A 356 -6.84 -9.53 6.14
C GLY A 356 -7.72 -8.57 5.34
N GLU A 357 -7.58 -8.58 4.02
CA GLU A 357 -8.28 -7.67 3.11
C GLU A 357 -9.81 -7.63 3.29
N ASN A 358 -10.43 -8.75 3.67
CA ASN A 358 -11.88 -8.80 3.90
C ASN A 358 -12.32 -8.00 5.13
N HIS A 359 -11.46 -7.84 6.13
CA HIS A 359 -11.74 -6.96 7.27
C HIS A 359 -11.61 -5.48 6.91
N VAL A 360 -10.74 -5.16 5.95
CA VAL A 360 -10.46 -3.78 5.52
C VAL A 360 -11.49 -3.30 4.49
N GLY A 361 -11.59 -4.01 3.38
CA GLY A 361 -12.29 -3.55 2.17
C GLY A 361 -13.75 -3.96 2.04
N TYR A 362 -14.22 -4.82 2.94
CA TYR A 362 -15.51 -5.49 2.82
C TYR A 362 -16.28 -5.44 4.15
N ASP A 363 -17.59 -5.69 4.08
CA ASP A 363 -18.49 -5.64 5.21
C ASP A 363 -19.67 -6.62 5.00
N GLU A 364 -20.58 -6.70 5.96
CA GLU A 364 -21.76 -7.57 5.88
C GLU A 364 -22.64 -7.29 4.65
N LYS A 365 -22.61 -6.04 4.14
CA LYS A 365 -23.43 -5.55 3.01
C LYS A 365 -22.67 -5.55 1.68
N THR A 366 -21.39 -5.88 1.69
CA THR A 366 -20.49 -5.78 0.54
C THR A 366 -19.54 -6.97 0.60
N LYS A 367 -19.87 -8.02 -0.16
CA LYS A 367 -19.08 -9.25 -0.26
C LYS A 367 -18.12 -9.19 -1.44
N ARG A 368 -16.96 -9.85 -1.29
CA ARG A 368 -15.99 -10.04 -2.37
C ARG A 368 -16.62 -10.82 -3.52
N SER A 369 -16.33 -10.38 -4.74
CA SER A 369 -16.76 -11.05 -5.96
C SER A 369 -15.88 -12.27 -6.24
N GLY A 370 -16.46 -13.36 -6.76
CA GLY A 370 -15.69 -14.47 -7.33
C GLY A 370 -15.28 -14.26 -8.80
N GLN A 371 -15.74 -13.18 -9.43
CA GLN A 371 -15.42 -12.88 -10.84
C GLN A 371 -13.98 -12.37 -10.97
N PHE A 372 -13.19 -12.99 -11.87
CA PHE A 372 -11.84 -12.52 -12.22
C PHE A 372 -11.84 -11.03 -12.63
N GLY A 373 -10.84 -10.27 -12.22
CA GLY A 373 -10.88 -8.80 -12.20
C GLY A 373 -11.44 -8.30 -10.88
N LEU A 374 -12.77 -8.35 -10.70
CA LEU A 374 -13.44 -7.87 -9.48
C LEU A 374 -13.00 -8.58 -8.18
N ALA A 375 -12.52 -9.82 -8.26
CA ALA A 375 -12.03 -10.57 -7.10
C ALA A 375 -10.76 -9.96 -6.47
N TYR A 376 -10.02 -9.16 -7.25
CA TYR A 376 -8.78 -8.49 -6.83
C TYR A 376 -9.02 -7.04 -6.36
N LEU A 377 -10.28 -6.60 -6.25
CA LEU A 377 -10.58 -5.35 -5.54
C LEU A 377 -10.19 -5.50 -4.07
N ARG A 378 -9.25 -4.68 -3.61
CA ARG A 378 -8.83 -4.67 -2.20
C ARG A 378 -9.82 -3.92 -1.32
N PHE A 379 -10.54 -2.95 -1.89
CA PHE A 379 -11.55 -2.15 -1.19
C PHE A 379 -12.83 -1.97 -2.03
N ALA A 380 -13.98 -2.39 -1.49
CA ALA A 380 -15.26 -2.36 -2.20
C ALA A 380 -16.38 -1.63 -1.42
N LYS A 381 -16.23 -1.46 -0.11
CA LYS A 381 -17.23 -0.85 0.77
C LYS A 381 -17.40 0.65 0.52
N LYS A 382 -18.28 1.29 1.29
CA LYS A 382 -18.57 2.72 1.18
C LYS A 382 -17.34 3.56 1.52
N LEU A 383 -17.15 4.61 0.76
CA LEU A 383 -16.14 5.65 0.99
C LEU A 383 -16.63 6.57 2.11
N GLU A 384 -15.75 6.89 3.05
CA GLU A 384 -16.03 7.82 4.14
C GLU A 384 -14.97 8.94 4.16
N PRO A 385 -15.34 10.16 4.61
CA PRO A 385 -14.35 11.22 4.79
C PRO A 385 -13.18 10.77 5.66
N GLY A 386 -11.97 11.15 5.27
CA GLY A 386 -10.72 10.75 5.93
C GLY A 386 -10.10 9.48 5.35
N PHE A 387 -10.77 8.74 4.46
CA PHE A 387 -10.14 7.62 3.77
C PHE A 387 -9.15 8.13 2.72
N VAL A 388 -7.97 7.52 2.69
CA VAL A 388 -6.95 7.74 1.66
C VAL A 388 -6.81 6.47 0.82
N LEU A 389 -6.92 6.60 -0.49
CA LEU A 389 -6.91 5.48 -1.44
C LEU A 389 -6.11 5.82 -2.71
N THR A 390 -5.56 4.80 -3.37
CA THR A 390 -5.05 4.88 -4.74
C THR A 390 -6.20 4.80 -5.75
N ILE A 391 -6.02 5.42 -6.92
CA ILE A 391 -6.86 5.24 -8.12
C ILE A 391 -5.96 4.95 -9.32
N GLU A 392 -5.82 3.67 -9.65
CA GLU A 392 -4.78 3.10 -10.51
C GLU A 392 -5.31 2.27 -11.69
N PRO A 393 -6.23 2.77 -12.54
CA PRO A 393 -6.65 2.00 -13.71
C PRO A 393 -5.46 1.69 -14.62
N GLY A 394 -5.54 0.54 -15.30
CA GLY A 394 -4.55 0.15 -16.29
C GLY A 394 -5.12 -0.71 -17.42
N ILE A 395 -4.42 -0.71 -18.54
CA ILE A 395 -4.68 -1.59 -19.69
C ILE A 395 -3.40 -2.37 -19.98
N TYR A 396 -3.52 -3.69 -19.97
CA TYR A 396 -2.40 -4.61 -20.19
C TYR A 396 -2.75 -5.61 -21.27
N PHE A 397 -1.80 -5.87 -22.16
CA PHE A 397 -1.90 -6.93 -23.15
C PHE A 397 -1.01 -8.10 -22.71
N ILE A 398 -1.56 -8.95 -21.83
CA ILE A 398 -0.84 -10.09 -21.24
C ILE A 398 -0.92 -11.29 -22.19
N PRO A 399 0.17 -11.69 -22.89
CA PRO A 399 0.07 -12.66 -23.98
C PRO A 399 -0.48 -14.02 -23.53
N ALA A 400 -0.04 -14.51 -22.36
CA ALA A 400 -0.51 -15.79 -21.81
C ALA A 400 -2.01 -15.78 -21.46
N LEU A 401 -2.53 -14.64 -20.98
CA LEU A 401 -3.96 -14.50 -20.66
C LEU A 401 -4.81 -14.43 -21.93
N ILE A 402 -4.34 -13.69 -22.94
CA ILE A 402 -4.96 -13.59 -24.26
C ILE A 402 -5.06 -14.98 -24.90
N ASP A 403 -3.97 -15.76 -24.90
CA ASP A 403 -3.96 -17.12 -25.48
C ASP A 403 -4.92 -18.05 -24.79
N LYS A 404 -4.91 -18.04 -23.46
CA LYS A 404 -5.81 -18.85 -22.65
C LYS A 404 -7.27 -18.54 -22.99
N TRP A 405 -7.65 -17.27 -22.94
CA TRP A 405 -9.04 -16.86 -23.17
C TRP A 405 -9.48 -17.07 -24.62
N PHE A 406 -8.58 -16.88 -25.59
CA PHE A 406 -8.85 -17.19 -26.99
C PHE A 406 -9.12 -18.68 -27.19
N LYS A 407 -8.27 -19.56 -26.63
CA LYS A 407 -8.44 -21.02 -26.68
C LYS A 407 -9.73 -21.49 -26.00
N GLU A 408 -10.08 -20.86 -24.87
CA GLU A 408 -11.33 -21.10 -24.15
C GLU A 408 -12.56 -20.50 -24.84
N LYS A 409 -12.39 -19.76 -25.95
CA LYS A 409 -13.46 -19.02 -26.66
C LYS A 409 -14.23 -18.09 -25.72
N LYS A 410 -13.52 -17.47 -24.78
CA LYS A 410 -14.12 -16.67 -23.71
C LYS A 410 -14.50 -15.29 -24.24
N PHE A 411 -15.77 -14.91 -24.05
CA PHE A 411 -16.31 -13.58 -24.39
C PHE A 411 -16.13 -13.16 -25.86
N MET A 412 -16.27 -14.10 -26.81
CA MET A 412 -16.13 -13.83 -28.26
C MET A 412 -17.11 -12.76 -28.79
N ASP A 413 -18.23 -12.55 -28.11
CA ASP A 413 -19.22 -11.53 -28.45
C ASP A 413 -18.80 -10.12 -28.01
N TYR A 414 -17.83 -10.02 -27.10
CA TYR A 414 -17.37 -8.75 -26.50
C TYR A 414 -15.93 -8.39 -26.84
N ILE A 415 -15.12 -9.36 -27.26
CA ILE A 415 -13.68 -9.18 -27.53
C ILE A 415 -13.38 -9.55 -28.99
N ASP A 416 -12.70 -8.66 -29.71
CA ASP A 416 -12.15 -8.95 -31.03
C ASP A 416 -10.70 -9.45 -30.88
N TYR A 417 -10.51 -10.76 -30.77
CA TYR A 417 -9.18 -11.36 -30.62
C TYR A 417 -8.25 -11.12 -31.82
N LYS A 418 -8.79 -10.87 -33.02
CA LYS A 418 -7.97 -10.50 -34.19
C LYS A 418 -7.37 -9.11 -33.99
N LYS A 419 -8.17 -8.16 -33.49
CA LYS A 419 -7.68 -6.82 -33.15
C LYS A 419 -6.74 -6.86 -31.95
N VAL A 420 -7.07 -7.61 -30.88
CA VAL A 420 -6.19 -7.81 -29.72
C VAL A 420 -4.82 -8.36 -30.12
N GLY A 421 -4.78 -9.29 -31.09
CA GLY A 421 -3.52 -9.85 -31.60
C GLY A 421 -2.54 -8.80 -32.15
N GLN A 422 -3.03 -7.64 -32.62
CA GLN A 422 -2.20 -6.53 -33.09
C GLN A 422 -1.52 -5.75 -31.95
N TYR A 423 -1.94 -5.97 -30.69
CA TYR A 423 -1.42 -5.31 -29.49
C TYR A 423 -0.64 -6.26 -28.59
N ARG A 424 -0.33 -7.47 -29.07
CA ARG A 424 0.28 -8.52 -28.26
C ARG A 424 1.64 -8.14 -27.66
N ASP A 425 2.38 -7.28 -28.34
CA ASP A 425 3.69 -6.74 -27.95
C ASP A 425 3.61 -5.36 -27.29
N PHE A 426 2.41 -4.84 -27.03
CA PHE A 426 2.20 -3.48 -26.53
C PHE A 426 2.70 -3.27 -25.10
N GLY A 427 2.70 -4.33 -24.28
CA GLY A 427 2.98 -4.26 -22.86
C GLY A 427 1.75 -3.79 -22.08
N GLY A 428 1.91 -2.72 -21.30
CA GLY A 428 0.82 -2.17 -20.50
C GLY A 428 1.02 -0.73 -20.09
N ILE A 429 -0.08 -0.07 -19.73
CA ILE A 429 -0.13 1.29 -19.21
C ILE A 429 -0.91 1.26 -17.90
N ARG A 430 -0.36 1.89 -16.86
CA ARG A 430 -1.03 2.24 -15.60
C ARG A 430 -0.77 3.71 -15.29
N ILE A 431 -1.78 4.38 -14.74
CA ILE A 431 -1.70 5.76 -14.26
C ILE A 431 -2.41 5.78 -12.92
N GLU A 432 -1.70 6.22 -11.88
CA GLU A 432 -2.16 6.12 -10.50
C GLU A 432 -1.91 7.42 -9.75
N ASP A 433 -2.91 7.82 -8.96
CA ASP A 433 -2.80 8.95 -8.04
C ASP A 433 -3.45 8.60 -6.71
N ASP A 434 -2.94 9.25 -5.67
CA ASP A 434 -3.47 9.18 -4.32
C ASP A 434 -4.58 10.23 -4.10
N ILE A 435 -5.67 9.79 -3.47
CA ILE A 435 -6.80 10.65 -3.13
C ILE A 435 -7.16 10.57 -1.66
N LEU A 436 -7.59 11.70 -1.11
CA LEU A 436 -8.30 11.79 0.16
C LEU A 436 -9.80 11.98 -0.11
N VAL A 437 -10.64 11.12 0.44
CA VAL A 437 -12.10 11.33 0.47
C VAL A 437 -12.41 12.44 1.47
N THR A 438 -13.10 13.48 1.01
CA THR A 438 -13.50 14.65 1.82
C THR A 438 -15.00 14.60 2.12
N ASP A 439 -15.50 15.51 2.96
CA ASP A 439 -16.93 15.60 3.29
C ASP A 439 -17.82 15.88 2.06
N LYS A 440 -17.26 16.43 0.98
CA LYS A 440 -18.00 16.84 -0.22
C LYS A 440 -17.59 16.12 -1.50
N GLY A 441 -16.55 15.28 -1.46
CA GLY A 441 -15.98 14.66 -2.66
C GLY A 441 -14.64 14.01 -2.38
N HIS A 442 -13.62 14.43 -3.12
CA HIS A 442 -12.25 13.97 -3.01
C HIS A 442 -11.27 15.14 -3.11
N ARG A 443 -10.02 14.89 -2.77
CA ARG A 443 -8.88 15.79 -2.96
C ARG A 443 -7.72 14.94 -3.47
N LEU A 444 -7.10 15.32 -4.58
CA LEU A 444 -5.83 14.73 -4.99
C LEU A 444 -4.76 15.14 -3.99
N LEU A 445 -3.96 14.17 -3.57
CA LEU A 445 -2.82 14.37 -2.67
C LEU A 445 -1.55 14.62 -3.49
N GLY A 446 -0.59 15.33 -2.90
CA GLY A 446 0.70 15.59 -3.50
C GLY A 446 0.71 16.72 -4.52
N LYS A 447 1.93 17.15 -4.88
CA LYS A 447 2.16 18.05 -6.02
C LYS A 447 1.75 17.34 -7.33
N PRO A 448 1.12 18.04 -8.29
CA PRO A 448 0.75 17.43 -9.57
C PRO A 448 1.97 16.81 -10.29
N ILE A 449 1.99 15.49 -10.43
CA ILE A 449 2.99 14.75 -11.22
C ILE A 449 2.48 14.64 -12.66
N PRO A 450 3.28 15.04 -13.69
CA PRO A 450 2.91 14.99 -15.11
C PRO A 450 2.18 13.71 -15.50
N LYS A 451 0.98 13.83 -16.09
CA LYS A 451 0.17 12.67 -16.49
C LYS A 451 -0.68 12.85 -17.74
N THR A 452 -0.82 14.07 -18.26
CA THR A 452 -1.31 14.21 -19.63
C THR A 452 -0.20 13.84 -20.61
N VAL A 453 -0.58 13.48 -21.84
CA VAL A 453 0.39 13.15 -22.89
C VAL A 453 1.37 14.31 -23.08
N GLU A 454 0.84 15.53 -23.14
CA GLU A 454 1.61 16.75 -23.37
C GLU A 454 2.59 17.04 -22.21
N GLU A 455 2.15 16.88 -20.96
CA GLU A 455 3.02 17.07 -19.79
C GLU A 455 4.13 16.02 -19.71
N VAL A 456 3.80 14.74 -19.96
CA VAL A 456 4.79 13.65 -19.93
C VAL A 456 5.81 13.85 -21.05
N GLU A 457 5.40 14.15 -22.28
CA GLU A 457 6.32 14.43 -23.40
C GLU A 457 7.15 15.71 -23.19
N ALA A 458 6.63 16.68 -22.42
CA ALA A 458 7.37 17.91 -22.14
C ALA A 458 8.55 17.69 -21.19
N ILE A 459 8.41 16.82 -20.19
CA ILE A 459 9.45 16.55 -19.19
C ILE A 459 10.36 15.37 -19.54
N THR A 460 9.87 14.40 -20.32
CA THR A 460 10.66 13.24 -20.72
C THR A 460 11.83 13.69 -21.58
N ALA A 461 13.01 13.14 -21.32
CA ALA A 461 14.20 13.51 -22.08
C ALA A 461 14.00 13.25 -23.58
N LYS A 462 14.37 14.26 -24.37
CA LYS A 462 14.36 14.22 -25.83
C LYS A 462 15.77 13.83 -26.28
N GLU A 463 15.84 12.97 -27.30
CA GLU A 463 17.10 12.59 -27.95
C GLU A 463 17.91 13.79 -28.44
#